data_AF-A0A5D2IJY9-F1
#
_entry.id   AF-A0A5D2IJY9-F1
#
_cell.length_a   1.000
_cell.length_b   1.000
_cell.length_c   1.000
_cell.angle_alpha   90.00
_cell.angle_beta   90.00
_cell.angle_gamma   90.00
#
_symmetry.space_group_name_H-M   'P 1'
#
loop_
_entity.id
_entity.type
_entity.pdbx_description
1 polymer ?
#
loop_
_entity_poly.entity_id
_entity_poly.type
_entity_poly.pdbx_seq_one_letter_code
_entity_poly.pdbx_strand_id
1 'polypeptide(L)'
;MEAKLSEKVYCSNYLVINSKEASWSDTVKVLFSSNLRKRKFIHSSFERQESVFYRFLIVISVLLQKLLLKIAFPVKIMGSIIVYSLNFLYANGGFFGLIRNILHVKIVIPDYKAATFMSFIGFIDMRTKLDSDIKYGNPMYYPAVSIMACKAVYNNAAYNKALIEGQWEMEFLGFNDYWNDFLGQADTQVVMFRDKSVEHDTIFVCFRGTQPFNLNDWCSDIDLSWYEFPNIGKIHCGFLKALGMQNIVGWAQEVELESTHRPRRAALAYYDIRDKLRVLLKKNPKAKFVVTGHSLGGALAAIFPAILFYHDDQLLLERLEAVYTFGQPRVGDEAFGNYMEKNLKKHGIQFYRYVYCHDMVPRVPFDGIFKHFGTCVYYDSKYQASIVEEEVPYKNYLSIRGCFTMRKNAIYELIRSFRMWTKYGEDYKEGWVLFFLRIFGLLVPGLPPHCSQDYVNATRLGSHHHLLSLPFHHN
;
A
#
# COMPACT_ATOMS: atom_id res chain seq x y z
N MET A 1 -10.71 -1.62 22.06
CA MET A 1 -10.10 -2.86 22.56
C MET A 1 -10.09 -3.80 21.37
N GLU A 2 -8.93 -4.18 20.83
CA GLU A 2 -8.89 -5.11 19.69
C GLU A 2 -9.46 -6.46 20.10
N ALA A 3 -10.31 -7.05 19.26
CA ALA A 3 -10.82 -8.39 19.49
C ALA A 3 -9.66 -9.40 19.42
N LYS A 4 -9.62 -10.35 20.36
CA LYS A 4 -8.65 -11.44 20.35
C LYS A 4 -9.14 -12.54 19.40
N LEU A 5 -8.20 -13.21 18.72
CA LEU A 5 -8.51 -14.40 17.94
C LEU A 5 -9.05 -15.48 18.88
N SER A 6 -10.14 -16.16 18.52
CA SER A 6 -10.62 -17.30 19.30
C SER A 6 -9.60 -18.45 19.19
N GLU A 7 -9.33 -19.19 20.28
CA GLU A 7 -8.32 -20.27 20.33
C GLU A 7 -8.61 -21.46 19.39
N LYS A 8 -9.72 -21.43 18.63
CA LYS A 8 -10.15 -22.49 17.71
C LYS A 8 -9.67 -22.33 16.26
N VAL A 9 -8.58 -21.60 15.98
CA VAL A 9 -8.16 -21.29 14.60
C VAL A 9 -6.87 -22.00 14.19
N TYR A 10 -6.89 -22.53 12.96
CA TYR A 10 -5.89 -23.25 12.14
C TYR A 10 -4.44 -22.70 12.07
N CYS A 11 -4.06 -21.70 12.87
CA CYS A 11 -2.69 -21.18 12.90
C CYS A 11 -1.87 -21.97 13.93
N SER A 12 -0.80 -22.64 13.49
CA SER A 12 0.04 -23.46 14.37
C SER A 12 0.80 -22.62 15.39
N ASN A 13 1.32 -21.46 14.96
CA ASN A 13 2.00 -20.50 15.82
C ASN A 13 1.60 -19.06 15.51
N TYR A 14 1.83 -18.19 16.49
CA TYR A 14 1.60 -16.76 16.31
C TYR A 14 2.46 -15.92 17.26
N LEU A 15 2.65 -14.66 16.86
CA LEU A 15 3.15 -13.57 17.68
C LEU A 15 2.27 -12.35 17.44
N VAL A 16 1.63 -11.83 18.49
CA VAL A 16 0.80 -10.63 18.45
C VAL A 16 1.29 -9.67 19.51
N ILE A 17 1.66 -8.46 19.08
CA ILE A 17 2.23 -7.41 19.91
C ILE A 17 1.20 -6.30 20.05
N ASN A 18 0.79 -6.00 21.28
CA ASN A 18 -0.12 -4.90 21.58
C ASN A 18 0.64 -3.73 22.22
N SER A 19 1.17 -2.84 21.40
CA SER A 19 1.99 -1.70 21.86
C SER A 19 1.28 -0.77 22.85
N LYS A 20 -0.06 -0.73 22.86
CA LYS A 20 -0.86 0.08 23.81
C LYS A 20 -0.78 -0.44 25.24
N GLU A 21 -0.57 -1.75 25.43
CA GLU A 21 -0.42 -2.39 26.74
C GLU A 21 1.04 -2.45 27.21
N ALA A 22 1.99 -2.07 26.36
CA ALA A 22 3.41 -2.14 26.67
C ALA A 22 3.81 -1.04 27.65
N SER A 23 4.35 -1.38 28.82
CA SER A 23 5.01 -0.41 29.71
C SER A 23 6.45 -0.14 29.23
N TRP A 24 7.03 1.02 29.57
CA TRP A 24 8.43 1.32 29.19
C TRP A 24 9.41 0.29 29.77
N SER A 25 9.24 -0.06 31.05
CA SER A 25 10.08 -1.05 31.72
C SER A 25 9.90 -2.45 31.13
N ASP A 26 8.68 -2.87 30.81
CA ASP A 26 8.46 -4.20 30.23
C ASP A 26 8.94 -4.31 28.79
N THR A 27 8.93 -3.21 28.03
CA THR A 27 9.53 -3.15 26.69
C THR A 27 11.03 -3.39 26.78
N VAL A 28 11.76 -2.66 27.63
CA VAL A 28 13.22 -2.81 27.77
C VAL A 28 13.61 -4.19 28.28
N LYS A 29 12.82 -4.78 29.18
CA LYS A 29 13.04 -6.15 29.70
C LYS A 29 13.02 -7.23 28.62
N VAL A 30 12.46 -6.99 27.42
CA VAL A 30 12.52 -7.93 26.30
C VAL A 30 13.96 -8.12 25.82
N LEU A 31 14.82 -7.10 25.89
CA LEU A 31 16.23 -7.23 25.51
C LEU A 31 16.99 -8.23 26.39
N PHE A 32 16.62 -8.30 27.68
CA PHE A 32 17.36 -9.06 28.68
C PHE A 32 16.71 -10.39 29.07
N SER A 33 15.51 -10.69 28.56
CA SER A 33 14.81 -11.95 28.85
C SER A 33 14.27 -12.58 27.57
N SER A 34 14.61 -13.85 27.33
CA SER A 34 14.07 -14.59 26.18
C SER A 34 12.60 -14.99 26.39
N ASN A 35 12.09 -14.99 27.62
CA ASN A 35 10.69 -15.35 27.91
C ASN A 35 9.74 -14.21 27.55
N LEU A 36 9.00 -14.39 26.45
CA LEU A 36 8.06 -13.39 25.93
C LEU A 36 6.70 -13.43 26.63
N ARG A 37 6.23 -14.62 27.04
CA ARG A 37 4.91 -14.78 27.69
C ARG A 37 4.77 -14.06 29.04
N LYS A 38 5.88 -13.76 29.72
CA LYS A 38 5.88 -12.92 30.93
C LYS A 38 5.48 -11.45 30.67
N ARG A 39 5.30 -11.04 29.41
CA ARG A 39 4.99 -9.65 29.04
C ARG A 39 3.53 -9.54 28.62
N LYS A 40 2.74 -8.72 29.34
CA LYS A 40 1.30 -8.56 29.09
C LYS A 40 0.98 -8.15 27.64
N PHE A 41 1.86 -7.37 27.04
CA PHE A 41 1.70 -6.82 25.69
C PHE A 41 2.12 -7.78 24.56
N ILE A 42 2.67 -8.96 24.87
CA ILE A 42 3.06 -9.97 23.88
C ILE A 42 2.21 -11.21 24.08
N HIS A 43 1.44 -11.56 23.06
CA HIS A 43 0.69 -12.81 22.99
C HIS A 43 1.37 -13.72 21.97
N SER A 44 1.82 -14.89 22.38
CA SER A 44 2.53 -15.81 21.48
C SER A 44 2.24 -17.26 21.82
N SER A 45 2.23 -18.12 20.80
CA SER A 45 2.08 -19.57 20.96
C SER A 45 3.32 -20.20 21.62
N PHE A 46 4.50 -19.59 21.49
CA PHE A 46 5.76 -20.04 22.06
C PHE A 46 6.14 -19.25 23.32
N GLU A 47 6.96 -19.85 24.20
CA GLU A 47 7.35 -19.19 25.45
C GLU A 47 8.59 -18.29 25.29
N ARG A 48 9.56 -18.71 24.47
CA ARG A 48 10.89 -18.09 24.38
C ARG A 48 11.25 -17.65 22.96
N GLN A 49 11.90 -16.49 22.86
CA GLN A 49 12.61 -16.03 21.66
C GLN A 49 14.09 -15.86 21.99
N GLU A 50 14.92 -16.81 21.57
CA GLU A 50 16.34 -16.82 21.91
C GLU A 50 17.15 -15.78 21.09
N SER A 51 16.69 -15.43 19.89
CA SER A 51 17.37 -14.45 19.05
C SER A 51 17.38 -13.07 19.70
N VAL A 52 18.55 -12.62 20.13
CA VAL A 52 18.78 -11.27 20.68
C VAL A 52 18.43 -10.21 19.64
N PHE A 53 18.77 -10.45 18.38
CA PHE A 53 18.44 -9.55 17.28
C PHE A 53 16.92 -9.43 17.09
N TYR A 54 16.19 -10.54 17.10
CA TYR A 54 14.72 -10.51 17.02
C TYR A 54 14.12 -9.72 18.20
N ARG A 55 14.59 -9.98 19.42
CA ARG A 55 14.15 -9.25 20.62
C ARG A 55 14.45 -7.76 20.54
N PHE A 56 15.59 -7.37 19.98
CA PHE A 56 15.93 -5.99 19.69
C PHE A 56 14.94 -5.34 18.71
N LEU A 57 14.59 -6.03 17.62
CA LEU A 57 13.60 -5.54 16.65
C LEU A 57 12.21 -5.35 17.27
N ILE A 58 11.75 -6.28 18.13
CA ILE A 58 10.50 -6.13 18.90
C ILE A 58 10.52 -4.83 19.70
N VAL A 59 11.63 -4.56 20.41
CA VAL A 59 11.74 -3.36 21.24
C VAL A 59 11.70 -2.10 20.39
N ILE A 60 12.46 -2.03 19.31
CA ILE A 60 12.45 -0.87 18.41
C ILE A 60 11.06 -0.63 17.82
N SER A 61 10.39 -1.69 17.34
CA SER A 61 9.01 -1.59 16.82
C SER A 61 8.05 -1.03 17.87
N VAL A 62 8.05 -1.59 19.09
CA VAL A 62 7.15 -1.14 20.18
C VAL A 62 7.45 0.32 20.57
N LEU A 63 8.72 0.71 20.66
CA LEU A 63 9.10 2.08 20.99
C LEU A 63 8.62 3.09 19.93
N LEU A 64 8.81 2.75 18.65
CA LEU A 64 8.33 3.57 17.53
C LEU A 64 6.80 3.67 17.52
N GLN A 65 6.09 2.56 17.70
CA GLN A 65 4.62 2.56 17.78
C GLN A 65 4.12 3.46 18.93
N LYS A 66 4.75 3.39 20.12
CA LYS A 66 4.37 4.25 21.25
C LYS A 66 4.63 5.72 20.97
N LEU A 67 5.73 6.04 20.30
CA LEU A 67 6.03 7.42 19.88
C LEU A 67 4.94 7.92 18.91
N LEU A 68 4.63 7.15 17.87
CA LEU A 68 3.61 7.49 16.87
C LEU A 68 2.23 7.65 17.51
N LEU A 69 1.81 6.71 18.36
CA LEU A 69 0.51 6.77 19.06
C LEU A 69 0.39 7.99 19.97
N LYS A 70 1.47 8.44 20.60
CA LYS A 70 1.48 9.65 21.45
C LYS A 70 1.17 10.92 20.66
N ILE A 71 1.62 11.00 19.41
CA ILE A 71 1.44 12.18 18.54
C ILE A 71 0.32 12.01 17.51
N ALA A 72 -0.34 10.84 17.45
CA ALA A 72 -1.34 10.49 16.45
C ALA A 72 -2.51 11.48 16.38
N PHE A 73 -3.07 11.85 17.53
CA PHE A 73 -4.22 12.76 17.56
C PHE A 73 -3.87 14.20 17.10
N PRO A 74 -2.80 14.84 17.63
CA PRO A 74 -2.34 16.13 17.10
C PRO A 74 -2.03 16.11 15.60
N VAL A 75 -1.33 15.07 15.11
CA VAL A 75 -0.96 14.95 13.70
C VAL A 75 -2.20 14.77 12.81
N LYS A 76 -3.21 14.02 13.26
CA LYS A 76 -4.48 13.87 12.54
C LYS A 76 -5.21 15.20 12.38
N ILE A 77 -5.26 16.03 13.44
CA ILE A 77 -5.86 17.38 13.37
C ILE A 77 -5.08 18.26 12.40
N MET A 78 -3.76 18.32 12.56
CA MET A 78 -2.88 19.09 11.70
C MET A 78 -3.06 18.70 10.22
N GLY A 79 -3.10 17.40 9.93
CA GLY A 79 -3.34 16.89 8.58
C GLY A 79 -4.70 17.31 8.01
N SER A 80 -5.75 17.28 8.84
CA SER A 80 -7.09 17.72 8.43
C SER A 80 -7.12 19.21 8.10
N ILE A 81 -6.43 20.04 8.88
CA ILE A 81 -6.27 21.48 8.61
C ILE A 81 -5.51 21.69 7.31
N ILE A 82 -4.34 21.05 7.14
CA ILE A 82 -3.51 21.18 5.92
C ILE A 82 -4.32 20.80 4.68
N VAL A 83 -4.97 19.63 4.68
CA VAL A 83 -5.76 19.15 3.54
C VAL A 83 -6.92 20.10 3.23
N TYR A 84 -7.64 20.57 4.24
CA TYR A 84 -8.72 21.52 4.02
C TYR A 84 -8.20 22.86 3.49
N SER A 85 -7.10 23.40 4.03
CA SER A 85 -6.46 24.63 3.54
C SER A 85 -6.01 24.51 2.09
N LEU A 86 -5.42 23.38 1.70
CA LEU A 86 -5.04 23.11 0.31
C LEU A 86 -6.27 23.10 -0.61
N ASN A 87 -7.34 22.42 -0.23
CA ASN A 87 -8.60 22.41 -0.98
C ASN A 87 -9.26 23.79 -1.04
N PHE A 88 -9.22 24.55 0.05
CA PHE A 88 -9.78 25.90 0.11
C PHE A 88 -9.05 26.85 -0.83
N LEU A 89 -7.71 26.82 -0.83
CA LEU A 89 -6.91 27.56 -1.79
C LEU A 89 -7.19 27.10 -3.23
N TYR A 90 -7.23 25.79 -3.46
CA TYR A 90 -7.47 25.23 -4.79
C TYR A 90 -8.84 25.64 -5.36
N ALA A 91 -9.91 25.50 -4.58
CA ALA A 91 -11.28 25.86 -4.96
C ALA A 91 -11.45 27.35 -5.27
N ASN A 92 -10.55 28.21 -4.77
CA ASN A 92 -10.57 29.64 -5.01
C ASN A 92 -9.53 30.11 -6.05
N GLY A 93 -8.89 29.21 -6.80
CA GLY A 93 -7.91 29.58 -7.82
C GLY A 93 -6.53 29.94 -7.26
N GLY A 94 -6.14 29.33 -6.14
CA GLY A 94 -4.87 29.57 -5.45
C GLY A 94 -4.88 30.83 -4.59
N PHE A 95 -3.70 31.25 -4.12
CA PHE A 95 -3.55 32.38 -3.20
C PHE A 95 -4.09 33.69 -3.79
N PHE A 96 -3.67 34.04 -5.02
CA PHE A 96 -4.14 35.26 -5.69
C PHE A 96 -5.61 35.19 -6.10
N GLY A 97 -6.08 34.01 -6.49
CA GLY A 97 -7.50 33.77 -6.78
C GLY A 97 -8.38 33.96 -5.54
N LEU A 98 -7.92 33.50 -4.37
CA LEU A 98 -8.60 33.71 -3.10
C LEU A 98 -8.72 35.19 -2.74
N ILE A 99 -7.64 35.96 -2.86
CA ILE A 99 -7.67 37.42 -2.64
C ILE A 99 -8.73 38.06 -3.54
N ARG A 100 -8.74 37.70 -4.84
CA ARG A 100 -9.73 38.19 -5.80
C ARG A 100 -11.16 37.77 -5.41
N ASN A 101 -11.38 36.53 -4.99
CA ASN A 101 -12.69 36.03 -4.60
C ASN A 101 -13.21 36.67 -3.31
N ILE A 102 -12.33 37.02 -2.37
CA ILE A 102 -12.67 37.80 -1.17
C ILE A 102 -13.18 39.19 -1.60
N LEU A 103 -12.44 39.88 -2.48
CA LEU A 103 -12.82 41.22 -2.97
C LEU A 103 -14.16 41.22 -3.71
N HIS A 104 -14.52 40.12 -4.39
CA HIS A 104 -15.78 39.97 -5.11
C HIS A 104 -16.89 39.23 -4.35
N VAL A 105 -16.66 38.83 -3.09
CA VAL A 105 -17.61 38.05 -2.27
C VAL A 105 -18.06 36.75 -2.97
N LYS A 106 -17.12 36.09 -3.68
CA LYS A 106 -17.33 34.82 -4.42
C LYS A 106 -16.49 33.68 -3.85
N ILE A 107 -16.33 33.63 -2.52
CA ILE A 107 -15.53 32.60 -1.87
C ILE A 107 -16.22 31.24 -2.03
N VAL A 108 -15.46 30.26 -2.51
CA VAL A 108 -15.90 28.87 -2.63
C VAL A 108 -15.46 28.09 -1.40
N ILE A 109 -16.41 27.43 -0.74
CA ILE A 109 -16.14 26.54 0.40
C ILE A 109 -16.05 25.09 -0.13
N PRO A 110 -14.93 24.39 0.06
CA PRO A 110 -14.78 23.01 -0.38
C PRO A 110 -15.75 22.06 0.33
N ASP A 111 -16.41 21.21 -0.45
CA ASP A 111 -17.19 20.08 0.08
C ASP A 111 -16.33 18.81 0.06
N TYR A 112 -16.16 18.16 1.21
CA TYR A 112 -15.43 16.91 1.37
C TYR A 112 -15.93 15.77 0.47
N LYS A 113 -17.20 15.80 0.05
CA LYS A 113 -17.82 14.79 -0.82
C LYS A 113 -17.74 15.13 -2.31
N ALA A 114 -17.31 16.34 -2.67
CA ALA A 114 -17.23 16.76 -4.06
C ALA A 114 -16.09 16.05 -4.79
N ALA A 115 -16.28 15.85 -6.10
CA ALA A 115 -15.24 15.29 -6.97
C ALA A 115 -14.00 16.19 -7.11
N THR A 116 -14.11 17.47 -6.75
CA THR A 116 -12.99 18.43 -6.75
C THR A 116 -12.17 18.40 -5.47
N PHE A 117 -12.65 17.72 -4.42
CA PHE A 117 -11.94 17.63 -3.15
C PHE A 117 -10.86 16.56 -3.22
N MET A 118 -9.61 16.96 -3.02
CA MET A 118 -8.44 16.09 -3.11
C MET A 118 -7.86 15.78 -1.72
N SER A 119 -7.34 14.57 -1.60
CA SER A 119 -6.49 14.15 -0.49
C SER A 119 -5.12 14.83 -0.56
N PHE A 120 -4.33 14.72 0.51
CA PHE A 120 -2.95 15.20 0.50
C PHE A 120 -2.12 14.54 -0.62
N ILE A 121 -2.29 13.23 -0.84
CA ILE A 121 -1.63 12.50 -1.95
C ILE A 121 -2.09 13.03 -3.31
N GLY A 122 -3.36 13.41 -3.46
CA GLY A 122 -3.86 14.06 -4.67
C GLY A 122 -3.16 15.39 -4.97
N PHE A 123 -2.81 16.17 -3.94
CA PHE A 123 -2.03 17.40 -4.11
C PHE A 123 -0.53 17.17 -4.34
N ILE A 124 0.01 16.01 -3.97
CA ILE A 124 1.40 15.65 -4.28
C ILE A 124 1.56 15.52 -5.81
N ASP A 125 0.64 14.83 -6.47
CA ASP A 125 0.64 14.66 -7.93
C ASP A 125 -0.76 14.88 -8.52
N MET A 126 -0.99 16.09 -9.03
CA MET A 126 -2.30 16.49 -9.57
C MET A 126 -2.59 16.00 -11.00
N ARG A 127 -1.70 15.22 -11.64
CA ARG A 127 -1.96 14.70 -12.99
C ARG A 127 -3.14 13.75 -12.99
N THR A 128 -4.07 13.92 -13.91
CA THR A 128 -5.25 13.05 -14.02
C THR A 128 -5.20 12.15 -15.24
N LYS A 129 -4.55 12.58 -16.32
CA LYS A 129 -4.54 11.87 -17.60
C LYS A 129 -3.59 10.69 -17.59
N LEU A 130 -4.03 9.59 -18.20
CA LEU A 130 -3.13 8.50 -18.57
C LEU A 130 -2.14 8.99 -19.64
N ASP A 131 -1.00 8.34 -19.73
CA ASP A 131 -0.02 8.65 -20.78
C ASP A 131 -0.56 8.20 -22.14
N SER A 132 -0.59 9.11 -23.13
CA SER A 132 -1.16 8.82 -24.45
C SER A 132 -0.35 7.79 -25.24
N ASP A 133 0.93 7.63 -24.91
CA ASP A 133 1.86 6.74 -25.61
C ASP A 133 1.85 5.32 -25.00
N ILE A 134 1.26 5.16 -23.81
CA ILE A 134 1.15 3.89 -23.10
C ILE A 134 -0.29 3.36 -23.22
N LYS A 135 -0.58 2.69 -24.34
CA LYS A 135 -1.87 2.05 -24.64
C LYS A 135 -1.83 0.54 -24.41
N TYR A 136 -2.99 -0.11 -24.40
CA TYR A 136 -3.07 -1.57 -24.36
C TYR A 136 -2.17 -2.20 -25.43
N GLY A 137 -1.50 -3.30 -25.08
CA GLY A 137 -0.43 -3.91 -25.88
C GLY A 137 0.99 -3.36 -25.58
N ASN A 138 1.12 -2.18 -24.97
CA ASN A 138 2.39 -1.72 -24.41
C ASN A 138 2.69 -2.47 -23.09
N PRO A 139 3.90 -3.03 -22.88
CA PRO A 139 4.26 -3.71 -21.63
C PRO A 139 4.06 -2.87 -20.35
N MET A 140 4.07 -1.55 -20.48
CA MET A 140 3.87 -0.61 -19.37
C MET A 140 2.41 -0.20 -19.15
N TYR A 141 1.47 -0.66 -19.97
CA TYR A 141 0.06 -0.32 -19.84
C TYR A 141 -0.49 -0.67 -18.45
N TYR A 142 -0.37 -1.94 -18.03
CA TYR A 142 -0.87 -2.34 -16.72
C TYR A 142 -0.16 -1.64 -15.55
N PRO A 143 1.19 -1.55 -15.50
CA PRO A 143 1.87 -0.75 -14.49
C PRO A 143 1.42 0.71 -14.44
N ALA A 144 1.31 1.38 -15.58
CA ALA A 144 0.98 2.80 -15.67
C ALA A 144 -0.46 3.09 -15.21
N VAL A 145 -1.43 2.29 -15.66
CA VAL A 145 -2.82 2.39 -15.18
C VAL A 145 -2.89 2.07 -13.70
N SER A 146 -2.16 1.06 -13.24
CA SER A 146 -2.13 0.64 -11.84
C SER A 146 -1.63 1.73 -10.89
N ILE A 147 -0.51 2.39 -11.20
CA ILE A 147 -0.01 3.48 -10.35
C ILE A 147 -0.94 4.70 -10.36
N MET A 148 -1.56 5.01 -11.51
CA MET A 148 -2.54 6.10 -11.60
C MET A 148 -3.78 5.79 -10.75
N ALA A 149 -4.25 4.54 -10.74
CA ALA A 149 -5.31 4.08 -9.85
C ALA A 149 -4.91 4.15 -8.37
N CYS A 150 -3.68 3.73 -8.03
CA CYS A 150 -3.14 3.79 -6.68
C CYS A 150 -3.06 5.22 -6.15
N LYS A 151 -2.85 6.21 -7.03
CA LYS A 151 -2.95 7.62 -6.65
C LYS A 151 -4.40 8.06 -6.47
N ALA A 152 -5.27 7.71 -7.40
CA ALA A 152 -6.67 8.13 -7.40
C ALA A 152 -7.43 7.65 -6.15
N VAL A 153 -7.19 6.41 -5.72
CA VAL A 153 -7.91 5.77 -4.60
C VAL A 153 -7.69 6.45 -3.25
N TYR A 154 -6.68 7.32 -3.12
CA TYR A 154 -6.51 8.17 -1.93
C TYR A 154 -7.59 9.24 -1.78
N ASN A 155 -8.24 9.63 -2.88
CA ASN A 155 -9.32 10.61 -2.89
C ASN A 155 -10.69 9.96 -2.62
N ASN A 156 -11.74 10.77 -2.52
CA ASN A 156 -13.09 10.27 -2.24
C ASN A 156 -13.71 9.54 -3.45
N ALA A 157 -14.85 8.88 -3.23
CA ALA A 157 -15.58 8.13 -4.26
C ALA A 157 -15.99 8.99 -5.45
N ALA A 158 -16.42 10.24 -5.22
CA ALA A 158 -16.85 11.15 -6.28
C ALA A 158 -15.70 11.55 -7.20
N TYR A 159 -14.51 11.81 -6.64
CA TYR A 159 -13.29 12.08 -7.40
C TYR A 159 -12.94 10.88 -8.28
N ASN A 160 -12.90 9.68 -7.69
CA ASN A 160 -12.54 8.46 -8.42
C ASN A 160 -13.51 8.19 -9.58
N LYS A 161 -14.81 8.29 -9.32
CA LYS A 161 -15.83 8.13 -10.36
C LYS A 161 -15.66 9.14 -11.50
N ALA A 162 -15.55 10.43 -11.17
CA ALA A 162 -15.39 11.50 -12.16
C ALA A 162 -14.10 11.34 -12.99
N LEU A 163 -13.01 10.91 -12.36
CA LEU A 163 -11.74 10.66 -13.03
C LEU A 163 -11.83 9.47 -14.00
N ILE A 164 -12.33 8.32 -13.51
CA ILE A 164 -12.36 7.05 -14.25
C ILE A 164 -13.33 7.13 -15.43
N GLU A 165 -14.55 7.61 -15.21
CA GLU A 165 -15.55 7.72 -16.29
C GLU A 165 -15.25 8.89 -17.23
N GLY A 166 -14.70 9.99 -16.70
CA GLY A 166 -14.55 11.24 -17.45
C GLY A 166 -13.21 11.43 -18.15
N GLN A 167 -12.09 11.07 -17.52
CA GLN A 167 -10.75 11.29 -18.09
C GLN A 167 -10.13 10.01 -18.66
N TRP A 168 -10.47 8.86 -18.08
CA TRP A 168 -9.95 7.56 -18.55
C TRP A 168 -10.94 6.84 -19.48
N GLU A 169 -12.19 7.29 -19.53
CA GLU A 169 -13.26 6.70 -20.34
C GLU A 169 -13.48 5.21 -20.03
N MET A 170 -13.27 4.83 -18.76
CA MET A 170 -13.40 3.46 -18.25
C MET A 170 -14.67 3.29 -17.41
N GLU A 171 -15.14 2.05 -17.26
CA GLU A 171 -16.33 1.74 -16.45
C GLU A 171 -15.96 1.76 -14.96
N PHE A 172 -16.56 2.67 -14.19
CA PHE A 172 -16.43 2.69 -12.73
C PHE A 172 -17.33 1.63 -12.09
N LEU A 173 -16.72 0.66 -11.40
CA LEU A 173 -17.46 -0.45 -10.78
C LEU A 173 -17.79 -0.20 -9.30
N GLY A 174 -17.02 0.65 -8.61
CA GLY A 174 -17.34 1.07 -7.25
C GLY A 174 -16.15 1.54 -6.44
N PHE A 175 -16.46 2.22 -5.33
CA PHE A 175 -15.51 2.61 -4.29
C PHE A 175 -16.13 2.23 -2.94
N ASN A 176 -15.49 1.31 -2.21
CA ASN A 176 -16.05 0.74 -0.98
C ASN A 176 -15.08 0.90 0.19
N ASP A 177 -15.65 1.20 1.36
CA ASP A 177 -15.01 1.09 2.66
C ASP A 177 -15.35 -0.28 3.28
N TYR A 178 -14.34 -1.10 3.53
CA TYR A 178 -14.49 -2.46 4.06
C TYR A 178 -14.21 -2.54 5.56
N TRP A 179 -14.91 -3.46 6.20
CA TRP A 179 -14.88 -3.71 7.63
C TRP A 179 -13.62 -4.46 8.06
N ASN A 180 -13.11 -4.11 9.24
CA ASN A 180 -12.06 -4.84 9.93
C ASN A 180 -12.60 -5.34 11.29
N ASP A 181 -12.76 -6.66 11.42
CA ASP A 181 -13.36 -7.29 12.62
C ASP A 181 -12.56 -7.04 13.91
N PHE A 182 -11.26 -6.79 13.78
CA PHE A 182 -10.37 -6.58 14.92
C PHE A 182 -10.42 -5.14 15.42
N LEU A 183 -10.64 -4.18 14.51
CA LEU A 183 -10.81 -2.77 14.84
C LEU A 183 -12.26 -2.40 15.16
N GLY A 184 -13.24 -3.16 14.66
CA GLY A 184 -14.67 -2.88 14.83
C GLY A 184 -15.13 -1.62 14.09
N GLN A 185 -14.48 -1.29 12.97
CA GLN A 185 -14.79 -0.16 12.10
C GLN A 185 -14.36 -0.46 10.66
N ALA A 186 -14.81 0.38 9.71
CA ALA A 186 -14.27 0.35 8.36
C ALA A 186 -12.84 0.90 8.33
N ASP A 187 -11.99 0.28 7.51
CA ASP A 187 -10.55 0.46 7.56
C ASP A 187 -9.91 0.45 6.16
N THR A 188 -10.30 -0.53 5.33
CA THR A 188 -9.72 -0.72 3.99
C THR A 188 -10.58 -0.11 2.90
N GLN A 189 -9.99 0.70 2.03
CA GLN A 189 -10.67 1.29 0.87
C GLN A 189 -10.18 0.66 -0.41
N VAL A 190 -11.11 0.41 -1.33
CA VAL A 190 -10.82 -0.16 -2.64
C VAL A 190 -11.63 0.55 -3.70
N VAL A 191 -10.97 0.89 -4.80
CA VAL A 191 -11.63 1.26 -6.05
C VAL A 191 -11.56 0.08 -7.02
N MET A 192 -12.70 -0.22 -7.65
CA MET A 192 -12.78 -1.17 -8.75
C MET A 192 -13.26 -0.43 -10.00
N PHE A 193 -12.60 -0.69 -11.12
CA PHE A 193 -12.99 -0.18 -12.43
C PHE A 193 -12.61 -1.17 -13.51
N ARG A 194 -13.12 -0.98 -14.71
CA ARG A 194 -12.92 -1.87 -15.84
C ARG A 194 -12.58 -1.08 -17.08
N ASP A 195 -11.45 -1.44 -17.68
CA ASP A 195 -11.17 -1.03 -19.05
C ASP A 195 -11.66 -2.13 -19.99
N LYS A 196 -12.56 -1.76 -20.89
CA LYS A 196 -13.19 -2.68 -21.82
C LYS A 196 -13.21 -2.07 -23.21
N SER A 197 -12.54 -2.75 -24.12
CA SER A 197 -12.51 -2.45 -25.55
C SER A 197 -12.90 -3.69 -26.36
N VAL A 198 -12.74 -3.61 -27.68
CA VAL A 198 -12.84 -4.79 -28.57
C VAL A 198 -11.63 -5.72 -28.36
N GLU A 199 -10.48 -5.16 -27.98
CA GLU A 199 -9.20 -5.87 -27.88
C GLU A 199 -9.00 -6.52 -26.51
N HIS A 200 -9.56 -5.93 -25.45
CA HIS A 200 -9.35 -6.40 -24.07
C HIS A 200 -10.50 -6.09 -23.14
N ASP A 201 -10.53 -6.80 -22.02
CA ASP A 201 -11.52 -6.63 -20.96
C ASP A 201 -10.83 -6.92 -19.63
N THR A 202 -10.38 -5.86 -18.95
CA THR A 202 -9.60 -5.99 -17.72
C THR A 202 -10.23 -5.19 -16.60
N ILE A 203 -10.49 -5.88 -15.49
CA ILE A 203 -10.96 -5.29 -14.24
C ILE A 203 -9.75 -4.97 -13.36
N PHE A 204 -9.66 -3.76 -12.83
CA PHE A 204 -8.64 -3.35 -11.88
C PHE A 204 -9.24 -3.32 -10.48
N VAL A 205 -8.56 -3.98 -9.54
CA VAL A 205 -8.83 -3.93 -8.10
C VAL A 205 -7.70 -3.19 -7.43
N CYS A 206 -7.96 -1.96 -6.99
CA CYS A 206 -6.93 -1.10 -6.42
C CYS A 206 -7.19 -0.82 -4.94
N PHE A 207 -6.30 -1.32 -4.09
CA PHE A 207 -6.33 -1.08 -2.64
C PHE A 207 -5.66 0.25 -2.31
N ARG A 208 -6.33 1.06 -1.47
CA ARG A 208 -5.76 2.29 -0.93
C ARG A 208 -4.67 1.97 0.08
N GLY A 209 -3.60 2.75 0.04
CA GLY A 209 -2.60 2.76 1.10
C GLY A 209 -2.94 3.72 2.24
N THR A 210 -1.92 3.99 3.04
CA THR A 210 -1.97 4.82 4.25
C THR A 210 -2.02 6.31 3.93
N GLN A 211 -2.94 7.06 4.55
CA GLN A 211 -2.91 8.53 4.51
C GLN A 211 -1.74 9.06 5.34
N PRO A 212 -0.93 10.04 4.85
CA PRO A 212 0.28 10.49 5.55
C PRO A 212 0.07 10.98 6.99
N PHE A 213 -1.12 11.51 7.31
CA PHE A 213 -1.44 12.03 8.64
C PHE A 213 -2.21 11.03 9.53
N ASN A 214 -2.38 9.78 9.09
CA ASN A 214 -2.99 8.74 9.90
C ASN A 214 -1.91 7.83 10.52
N LEU A 215 -1.36 8.26 11.66
CA LEU A 215 -0.27 7.54 12.32
C LEU A 215 -0.67 6.16 12.89
N ASN A 216 -1.96 5.85 13.00
CA ASN A 216 -2.40 4.50 13.37
C ASN A 216 -2.08 3.49 12.27
N ASP A 217 -2.21 3.88 11.01
CA ASP A 217 -1.89 3.04 9.86
C ASP A 217 -0.37 2.81 9.80
N TRP A 218 0.43 3.84 10.07
CA TRP A 218 1.90 3.74 10.16
C TRP A 218 2.36 2.77 11.25
N CYS A 219 1.66 2.73 12.40
CA CYS A 219 1.93 1.74 13.44
C CYS A 219 1.73 0.30 12.92
N SER A 220 0.80 0.08 12.00
CA SER A 220 0.55 -1.23 11.40
C SER A 220 1.71 -1.63 10.47
N ASP A 221 2.33 -0.69 9.76
CA ASP A 221 3.46 -0.98 8.85
C ASP A 221 4.76 -1.36 9.58
N ILE A 222 4.92 -0.92 10.84
CA ILE A 222 6.08 -1.25 11.68
C ILE A 222 5.78 -2.34 12.71
N ASP A 223 4.56 -2.89 12.72
CA ASP A 223 4.20 -4.00 13.58
C ASP A 223 4.98 -5.26 13.14
N LEU A 224 5.38 -6.07 14.12
CA LEU A 224 6.10 -7.33 13.91
C LEU A 224 5.22 -8.53 14.23
N SER A 225 3.92 -8.31 14.38
CA SER A 225 2.94 -9.35 14.63
C SER A 225 2.73 -10.22 13.38
N TRP A 226 2.67 -11.54 13.57
CA TRP A 226 2.43 -12.51 12.50
C TRP A 226 1.60 -13.72 12.97
N TYR A 227 0.90 -14.32 12.00
CA TYR A 227 0.27 -15.63 12.11
C TYR A 227 0.99 -16.63 11.20
N GLU A 228 1.29 -17.82 11.71
CA GLU A 228 1.87 -18.91 10.91
C GLU A 228 0.78 -19.85 10.43
N PHE A 229 0.75 -20.04 9.11
CA PHE A 229 -0.16 -20.96 8.44
C PHE A 229 0.62 -22.22 8.01
N PRO A 230 0.14 -23.43 8.36
CA PRO A 230 0.80 -24.68 7.99
C PRO A 230 1.05 -24.78 6.48
N ASN A 231 2.28 -25.12 6.08
CA ASN A 231 2.73 -25.24 4.68
C ASN A 231 2.69 -23.94 3.84
N ILE A 232 2.40 -22.80 4.47
CA ILE A 232 2.39 -21.49 3.80
C ILE A 232 3.49 -20.61 4.39
N GLY A 233 3.59 -20.50 5.73
CA GLY A 233 4.57 -19.64 6.40
C GLY A 233 3.94 -18.56 7.26
N LYS A 234 4.75 -17.58 7.68
CA LYS A 234 4.32 -16.48 8.56
C LYS A 234 3.89 -15.29 7.73
N ILE A 235 2.74 -14.73 8.06
CA ILE A 235 2.18 -13.57 7.38
C ILE A 235 1.86 -12.48 8.40
N HIS A 236 2.13 -11.23 8.03
CA HIS A 236 1.91 -10.06 8.87
C HIS A 236 0.44 -9.93 9.28
N CYS A 237 0.18 -9.88 10.59
CA CYS A 237 -1.16 -9.88 11.16
C CYS A 237 -1.99 -8.68 10.71
N GLY A 238 -1.43 -7.47 10.74
CA GLY A 238 -2.16 -6.25 10.41
C GLY A 238 -2.75 -6.29 9.00
N PHE A 239 -1.99 -6.80 8.03
CA PHE A 239 -2.43 -6.88 6.65
C PHE A 239 -3.50 -7.95 6.44
N LEU A 240 -3.40 -9.10 7.14
CA LEU A 240 -4.46 -10.11 7.12
C LEU A 240 -5.79 -9.57 7.68
N LYS A 241 -5.71 -8.89 8.84
CA LYS A 241 -6.88 -8.26 9.48
C LYS A 241 -7.54 -7.23 8.56
N ALA A 242 -6.74 -6.35 7.94
CA ALA A 242 -7.22 -5.32 7.03
C ALA A 242 -7.84 -5.89 5.76
N LEU A 243 -7.28 -6.98 5.20
CA LEU A 243 -7.82 -7.65 4.02
C LEU A 243 -9.16 -8.35 4.28
N GLY A 244 -9.50 -8.61 5.55
CA GLY A 244 -10.81 -9.16 5.94
C GLY A 244 -10.74 -10.51 6.64
N MET A 245 -9.63 -10.86 7.31
CA MET A 245 -9.60 -12.01 8.21
C MET A 245 -10.72 -11.90 9.26
N GLN A 246 -11.43 -13.00 9.49
CA GLN A 246 -12.51 -13.08 10.48
C GLN A 246 -11.90 -13.34 11.86
N ASN A 247 -12.36 -12.62 12.89
CA ASN A 247 -11.77 -12.72 14.24
C ASN A 247 -12.05 -14.06 14.96
N ILE A 248 -13.11 -14.78 14.59
CA ILE A 248 -13.45 -16.09 15.18
C ILE A 248 -12.89 -17.23 14.35
N VAL A 249 -13.17 -17.25 13.05
CA VAL A 249 -12.86 -18.39 12.15
C VAL A 249 -11.67 -18.16 11.22
N GLY A 250 -11.01 -17.01 11.30
CA GLY A 250 -9.86 -16.69 10.46
C GLY A 250 -10.23 -16.57 8.97
N TRP A 251 -9.73 -17.49 8.15
CA TRP A 251 -9.92 -17.52 6.70
C TRP A 251 -10.83 -18.66 6.25
N ALA A 252 -11.98 -18.83 6.92
CA ALA A 252 -13.02 -19.73 6.42
C ALA A 252 -13.38 -19.41 4.97
N GLN A 253 -13.84 -20.41 4.21
CA GLN A 253 -14.16 -20.20 2.79
C GLN A 253 -15.31 -19.21 2.61
N GLU A 254 -16.24 -19.14 3.56
CA GLU A 254 -17.34 -18.17 3.54
C GLU A 254 -17.36 -17.29 4.78
N VAL A 255 -18.05 -16.15 4.67
CA VAL A 255 -18.24 -15.22 5.78
C VAL A 255 -19.21 -15.82 6.78
N GLU A 256 -18.77 -15.99 8.02
CA GLU A 256 -19.64 -16.45 9.10
C GLU A 256 -20.48 -15.27 9.62
N LEU A 257 -21.80 -15.42 9.58
CA LEU A 257 -22.75 -14.34 9.93
C LEU A 257 -23.05 -14.26 11.44
N GLU A 258 -22.86 -15.36 12.17
CA GLU A 258 -23.17 -15.46 13.61
C GLU A 258 -21.98 -15.06 14.51
N SER A 259 -20.83 -14.73 13.93
CA SER A 259 -19.54 -14.75 14.61
C SER A 259 -19.17 -13.46 15.35
N THR A 260 -20.07 -12.50 15.57
CA THR A 260 -19.69 -11.24 16.23
C THR A 260 -20.71 -10.81 17.27
N HIS A 261 -20.23 -10.45 18.48
CA HIS A 261 -21.05 -9.81 19.52
C HIS A 261 -21.67 -8.46 19.06
N ARG A 262 -21.26 -7.95 17.88
CA ARG A 262 -21.82 -6.77 17.21
C ARG A 262 -21.91 -7.06 15.71
N PRO A 263 -23.04 -6.79 15.03
CA PRO A 263 -23.17 -7.02 13.60
C PRO A 263 -22.13 -6.16 12.83
N ARG A 264 -21.52 -6.75 11.80
CA ARG A 264 -20.65 -6.02 10.87
C ARG A 264 -21.47 -4.93 10.17
N ARG A 265 -20.91 -3.72 10.03
CA ARG A 265 -21.60 -2.58 9.37
C ARG A 265 -21.22 -2.42 7.89
N ALA A 266 -20.24 -3.19 7.43
CA ALA A 266 -19.79 -3.24 6.06
C ALA A 266 -19.24 -4.65 5.76
N ALA A 267 -19.01 -4.95 4.48
CA ALA A 267 -18.45 -6.23 4.06
C ALA A 267 -16.94 -6.34 4.36
N LEU A 268 -16.42 -7.56 4.36
CA LEU A 268 -14.99 -7.84 4.46
C LEU A 268 -14.35 -7.79 3.06
N ALA A 269 -13.20 -7.13 2.94
CA ALA A 269 -12.65 -6.75 1.64
C ALA A 269 -12.42 -7.95 0.70
N TYR A 270 -11.70 -8.98 1.15
CA TYR A 270 -11.43 -10.17 0.35
C TYR A 270 -12.71 -10.83 -0.19
N TYR A 271 -13.67 -11.11 0.68
CA TYR A 271 -14.87 -11.88 0.32
C TYR A 271 -15.76 -11.11 -0.66
N ASP A 272 -16.02 -9.82 -0.41
CA ASP A 272 -16.83 -9.01 -1.31
C ASP A 272 -16.17 -8.81 -2.67
N ILE A 273 -14.85 -8.56 -2.71
CA ILE A 273 -14.10 -8.44 -3.96
C ILE A 273 -14.11 -9.77 -4.73
N ARG A 274 -13.84 -10.89 -4.06
CA ARG A 274 -13.88 -12.24 -4.64
C ARG A 274 -15.24 -12.50 -5.29
N ASP A 275 -16.32 -12.24 -4.57
CA ASP A 275 -17.68 -12.53 -5.05
C ASP A 275 -18.10 -11.58 -6.18
N LYS A 276 -17.72 -10.29 -6.11
CA LYS A 276 -17.91 -9.35 -7.22
C LYS A 276 -17.14 -9.77 -8.48
N LEU A 277 -15.88 -10.16 -8.34
CA LEU A 277 -15.08 -10.66 -9.47
C LEU A 277 -15.69 -11.92 -10.07
N ARG A 278 -16.13 -12.90 -9.25
CA ARG A 278 -16.83 -14.09 -9.73
C ARG A 278 -18.05 -13.74 -10.58
N VAL A 279 -18.86 -12.78 -10.14
CA VAL A 279 -20.04 -12.32 -10.90
C VAL A 279 -19.65 -11.65 -12.21
N LEU A 280 -18.65 -10.76 -12.20
CA LEU A 280 -18.24 -10.00 -13.37
C LEU A 280 -17.55 -10.89 -14.42
N LEU A 281 -16.66 -11.79 -13.99
CA LEU A 281 -15.89 -12.68 -14.87
C LEU A 281 -16.77 -13.79 -15.49
N LYS A 282 -17.81 -14.26 -14.79
CA LYS A 282 -18.80 -15.18 -15.40
C LYS A 282 -19.56 -14.57 -16.56
N LYS A 283 -19.72 -13.23 -16.61
CA LYS A 283 -20.43 -12.55 -17.71
C LYS A 283 -19.60 -12.45 -18.99
N ASN A 284 -18.26 -12.48 -18.89
CA ASN A 284 -17.38 -12.49 -20.04
C ASN A 284 -16.22 -13.47 -19.81
N PRO A 285 -16.21 -14.64 -20.48
CA PRO A 285 -15.14 -15.62 -20.34
C PRO A 285 -13.73 -15.12 -20.67
N LYS A 286 -13.60 -14.03 -21.46
CA LYS A 286 -12.32 -13.42 -21.81
C LYS A 286 -11.87 -12.32 -20.84
N ALA A 287 -12.75 -11.87 -19.94
CA ALA A 287 -12.39 -10.83 -18.99
C ALA A 287 -11.35 -11.35 -18.00
N LYS A 288 -10.35 -10.54 -17.70
CA LYS A 288 -9.33 -10.80 -16.69
C LYS A 288 -9.35 -9.72 -15.63
N PHE A 289 -8.56 -9.88 -14.58
CA PHE A 289 -8.39 -8.83 -13.58
C PHE A 289 -6.95 -8.67 -13.12
N VAL A 290 -6.63 -7.45 -12.71
CA VAL A 290 -5.36 -7.02 -12.13
C VAL A 290 -5.62 -6.57 -10.70
N VAL A 291 -4.72 -6.96 -9.80
CA VAL A 291 -4.74 -6.48 -8.41
C VAL A 291 -3.57 -5.54 -8.20
N THR A 292 -3.82 -4.38 -7.61
CA THR A 292 -2.79 -3.37 -7.38
C THR A 292 -2.98 -2.59 -6.09
N GLY A 293 -1.90 -1.96 -5.65
CA GLY A 293 -1.92 -1.05 -4.52
C GLY A 293 -0.58 -0.39 -4.27
N HIS A 294 -0.62 0.75 -3.59
CA HIS A 294 0.55 1.50 -3.16
C HIS A 294 0.68 1.45 -1.63
N SER A 295 1.92 1.38 -1.11
CA SER A 295 2.18 1.37 0.34
C SER A 295 1.45 0.20 1.03
N LEU A 296 0.71 0.44 2.12
CA LEU A 296 -0.22 -0.53 2.73
C LEU A 296 -1.13 -1.23 1.70
N GLY A 297 -1.64 -0.50 0.70
CA GLY A 297 -2.46 -1.09 -0.35
C GLY A 297 -1.69 -2.10 -1.19
N GLY A 298 -0.39 -1.89 -1.38
CA GLY A 298 0.50 -2.86 -2.01
C GLY A 298 0.64 -4.14 -1.19
N ALA A 299 0.65 -4.04 0.15
CA ALA A 299 0.65 -5.20 1.03
C ALA A 299 -0.64 -6.03 0.89
N LEU A 300 -1.80 -5.35 0.85
CA LEU A 300 -3.10 -6.00 0.66
C LEU A 300 -3.20 -6.66 -0.72
N ALA A 301 -2.72 -5.97 -1.77
CA ALA A 301 -2.63 -6.52 -3.12
C ALA A 301 -1.73 -7.75 -3.19
N ALA A 302 -0.65 -7.81 -2.39
CA ALA A 302 0.24 -8.95 -2.32
C ALA A 302 -0.36 -10.17 -1.60
N ILE A 303 -1.18 -9.95 -0.57
CA ILE A 303 -1.81 -11.02 0.21
C ILE A 303 -3.08 -11.54 -0.47
N PHE A 304 -3.81 -10.71 -1.23
CA PHE A 304 -5.01 -11.12 -1.95
C PHE A 304 -4.84 -12.43 -2.76
N PRO A 305 -3.84 -12.60 -3.66
CA PRO A 305 -3.61 -13.87 -4.35
C PRO A 305 -3.25 -15.01 -3.39
N ALA A 306 -2.58 -14.73 -2.28
CA ALA A 306 -2.24 -15.77 -1.29
C ALA A 306 -3.50 -16.43 -0.71
N ILE A 307 -4.51 -15.63 -0.40
CA ILE A 307 -5.80 -16.12 0.09
C ILE A 307 -6.60 -16.79 -1.04
N LEU A 308 -6.50 -16.32 -2.29
CA LEU A 308 -7.07 -17.05 -3.44
C LEU A 308 -6.47 -18.45 -3.60
N PHE A 309 -5.15 -18.59 -3.48
CA PHE A 309 -4.48 -19.90 -3.50
C PHE A 309 -4.93 -20.77 -2.31
N TYR A 310 -5.07 -20.16 -1.13
CA TYR A 310 -5.52 -20.86 0.07
C TYR A 310 -6.97 -21.36 -0.04
N HIS A 311 -7.84 -20.61 -0.71
CA HIS A 311 -9.24 -21.00 -0.98
C HIS A 311 -9.42 -21.82 -2.26
N ASP A 312 -8.36 -22.02 -3.04
CA ASP A 312 -8.33 -22.75 -4.30
C ASP A 312 -9.42 -22.31 -5.31
N ASP A 313 -9.62 -20.99 -5.44
CA ASP A 313 -10.64 -20.44 -6.34
C ASP A 313 -10.22 -20.52 -7.82
N GLN A 314 -10.52 -21.64 -8.48
CA GLN A 314 -10.09 -21.92 -9.85
C GLN A 314 -10.43 -20.80 -10.84
N LEU A 315 -11.65 -20.25 -10.79
CA LEU A 315 -12.07 -19.20 -11.73
C LEU A 315 -11.22 -17.94 -11.57
N LEU A 316 -11.00 -17.51 -10.33
CA LEU A 316 -10.22 -16.30 -10.10
C LEU A 316 -8.73 -16.53 -10.35
N LEU A 317 -8.21 -17.71 -10.01
CA LEU A 317 -6.80 -18.05 -10.28
C LEU A 317 -6.50 -18.12 -11.78
N GLU A 318 -7.43 -18.60 -12.60
CA GLU A 318 -7.30 -18.63 -14.06
C GLU A 318 -7.46 -17.24 -14.71
N ARG A 319 -8.12 -16.30 -14.03
CA ARG A 319 -8.44 -14.95 -14.55
C ARG A 319 -7.62 -13.82 -13.94
N LEU A 320 -6.76 -14.12 -12.97
CA LEU A 320 -5.81 -13.15 -12.42
C LEU A 320 -4.66 -12.96 -13.41
N GLU A 321 -4.68 -11.83 -14.12
CA GLU A 321 -3.65 -11.50 -15.12
C GLU A 321 -2.30 -11.23 -14.44
N ALA A 322 -2.30 -10.33 -13.46
CA ALA A 322 -1.09 -9.89 -12.80
C ALA A 322 -1.38 -9.15 -11.48
N VAL A 323 -0.33 -9.05 -10.67
CA VAL A 323 -0.28 -8.21 -9.48
C VAL A 323 0.84 -7.18 -9.63
N TYR A 324 0.48 -5.89 -9.53
CA TYR A 324 1.42 -4.77 -9.60
C TYR A 324 1.38 -3.99 -8.29
N THR A 325 2.50 -3.92 -7.59
CA THR A 325 2.58 -3.22 -6.31
C THR A 325 3.64 -2.13 -6.32
N PHE A 326 3.39 -1.04 -5.59
CA PHE A 326 4.26 0.14 -5.58
C PHE A 326 4.61 0.50 -4.14
N GLY A 327 5.91 0.57 -3.81
CA GLY A 327 6.31 0.87 -2.44
C GLY A 327 5.80 -0.15 -1.41
N GLN A 328 5.62 -1.41 -1.83
CA GLN A 328 5.06 -2.49 -1.00
C GLN A 328 5.99 -2.83 0.17
N PRO A 329 5.50 -2.85 1.43
CA PRO A 329 6.26 -3.35 2.58
C PRO A 329 6.41 -4.88 2.53
N ARG A 330 7.26 -5.46 3.38
CA ARG A 330 7.35 -6.93 3.49
C ARG A 330 6.07 -7.48 4.14
N VAL A 331 5.56 -8.59 3.63
CA VAL A 331 4.24 -9.12 4.06
C VAL A 331 4.29 -10.48 4.74
N GLY A 332 5.36 -11.25 4.53
CA GLY A 332 5.52 -12.58 5.12
C GLY A 332 6.99 -12.97 5.25
N ASP A 333 7.25 -14.16 5.78
CA ASP A 333 8.60 -14.72 5.88
C ASP A 333 9.05 -15.43 4.59
N GLU A 334 10.22 -16.05 4.63
CA GLU A 334 10.79 -16.78 3.49
C GLU A 334 9.92 -17.96 3.05
N ALA A 335 9.30 -18.67 4.00
CA ALA A 335 8.37 -19.75 3.69
C ALA A 335 7.14 -19.23 2.92
N PHE A 336 6.59 -18.08 3.35
CA PHE A 336 5.52 -17.41 2.62
C PHE A 336 5.94 -16.98 1.21
N GLY A 337 7.15 -16.44 1.06
CA GLY A 337 7.71 -16.09 -0.24
C GLY A 337 7.78 -17.30 -1.18
N ASN A 338 8.31 -18.42 -0.70
CA ASN A 338 8.39 -19.68 -1.45
C ASN A 338 7.02 -20.24 -1.83
N TYR A 339 6.05 -20.17 -0.91
CA TYR A 339 4.65 -20.53 -1.18
C TYR A 339 4.07 -19.68 -2.31
N MET A 340 4.29 -18.37 -2.27
CA MET A 340 3.80 -17.45 -3.30
C MET A 340 4.44 -17.72 -4.65
N GLU A 341 5.77 -17.80 -4.74
CA GLU A 341 6.48 -18.02 -6.00
C GLU A 341 6.07 -19.35 -6.67
N LYS A 342 5.93 -20.41 -5.87
CA LYS A 342 5.46 -21.71 -6.37
C LYS A 342 4.07 -21.61 -6.99
N ASN A 343 3.12 -20.97 -6.32
CA ASN A 343 1.74 -20.88 -6.79
C ASN A 343 1.59 -19.90 -7.96
N LEU A 344 2.28 -18.75 -7.92
CA LEU A 344 2.34 -17.81 -9.04
C LEU A 344 2.85 -18.49 -10.31
N LYS A 345 3.96 -19.24 -10.21
CA LYS A 345 4.50 -20.01 -11.34
C LYS A 345 3.55 -21.11 -11.82
N LYS A 346 2.90 -21.84 -10.90
CA LYS A 346 1.93 -22.89 -11.24
C LYS A 346 0.76 -22.35 -12.07
N HIS A 347 0.28 -21.15 -11.75
CA HIS A 347 -0.88 -20.53 -12.41
C HIS A 347 -0.50 -19.54 -13.52
N GLY A 348 0.79 -19.34 -13.79
CA GLY A 348 1.27 -18.39 -14.82
C GLY A 348 0.98 -16.92 -14.48
N ILE A 349 0.78 -16.59 -13.19
CA ILE A 349 0.42 -15.25 -12.73
C ILE A 349 1.69 -14.42 -12.57
N GLN A 350 1.72 -13.24 -13.19
CA GLN A 350 2.83 -12.31 -13.04
C GLN A 350 2.72 -11.49 -11.75
N PHE A 351 3.85 -11.28 -11.07
CA PHE A 351 3.93 -10.48 -9.86
C PHE A 351 5.12 -9.52 -9.92
N TYR A 352 4.83 -8.22 -10.01
CA TYR A 352 5.85 -7.18 -10.11
C TYR A 352 5.74 -6.18 -8.96
N ARG A 353 6.86 -6.01 -8.26
CA ARG A 353 7.00 -5.04 -7.18
C ARG A 353 7.89 -3.89 -7.62
N TYR A 354 7.30 -2.71 -7.77
CA TYR A 354 7.98 -1.49 -8.15
C TYR A 354 8.54 -0.80 -6.90
N VAL A 355 9.84 -0.51 -6.91
CA VAL A 355 10.48 0.24 -5.83
C VAL A 355 11.27 1.40 -6.40
N TYR A 356 11.02 2.59 -5.87
CA TYR A 356 11.73 3.79 -6.25
C TYR A 356 12.82 4.14 -5.22
N CYS A 357 14.07 4.19 -5.68
CA CYS A 357 15.23 4.79 -5.02
C CYS A 357 15.32 4.37 -3.54
N HIS A 358 15.36 5.36 -2.66
CA HIS A 358 15.42 5.20 -1.22
C HIS A 358 14.04 5.24 -0.57
N ASP A 359 12.99 4.72 -1.22
CA ASP A 359 11.71 4.52 -0.54
C ASP A 359 11.92 3.64 0.70
N MET A 360 11.51 4.18 1.86
CA MET A 360 11.62 3.53 3.16
C MET A 360 10.62 2.38 3.36
N VAL A 361 9.45 2.41 2.73
CA VAL A 361 8.35 1.49 3.06
C VAL A 361 8.67 0.05 2.64
N PRO A 362 9.27 -0.22 1.46
CA PRO A 362 9.77 -1.55 1.13
C PRO A 362 10.91 -2.05 2.02
N ARG A 363 11.38 -1.27 3.01
CA ARG A 363 12.40 -1.70 3.96
C ARG A 363 11.82 -2.07 5.32
N VAL A 364 10.51 -1.97 5.49
CA VAL A 364 9.77 -2.42 6.68
C VAL A 364 8.69 -3.45 6.33
N PRO A 365 8.30 -4.31 7.27
CA PRO A 365 9.02 -4.62 8.51
C PRO A 365 10.41 -5.22 8.24
N PHE A 366 11.28 -5.26 9.25
CA PHE A 366 12.72 -5.53 9.07
C PHE A 366 13.02 -6.90 8.44
N ASP A 367 14.01 -6.91 7.55
CA ASP A 367 14.65 -8.11 7.00
C ASP A 367 15.22 -8.99 8.12
N GLY A 368 15.09 -10.31 7.94
CA GLY A 368 15.42 -11.34 8.94
C GLY A 368 14.22 -11.89 9.69
N ILE A 369 13.09 -11.17 9.69
CA ILE A 369 11.78 -11.68 10.15
C ILE A 369 10.85 -11.85 8.96
N PHE A 370 10.80 -10.84 8.10
CA PHE A 370 10.01 -10.83 6.88
C PHE A 370 10.93 -10.77 5.67
N LYS A 371 10.45 -11.27 4.54
CA LYS A 371 11.14 -11.31 3.24
C LYS A 371 10.20 -10.82 2.15
N HIS A 372 10.78 -10.21 1.12
CA HIS A 372 10.08 -9.96 -0.14
C HIS A 372 10.02 -11.22 -1.00
N PHE A 373 9.06 -11.25 -1.91
CA PHE A 373 8.96 -12.22 -3.01
C PHE A 373 8.50 -11.51 -4.29
N GLY A 374 8.55 -12.22 -5.41
CA GLY A 374 8.16 -11.69 -6.72
C GLY A 374 9.22 -10.79 -7.35
N THR A 375 9.03 -10.42 -8.61
CA THR A 375 10.04 -9.70 -9.39
C THR A 375 10.12 -8.23 -8.96
N CYS A 376 11.28 -7.83 -8.42
CA CYS A 376 11.51 -6.44 -8.01
C CYS A 376 12.00 -5.60 -9.19
N VAL A 377 11.17 -4.65 -9.63
CA VAL A 377 11.53 -3.63 -10.62
C VAL A 377 11.99 -2.38 -9.85
N TYR A 378 13.30 -2.21 -9.74
CA TYR A 378 13.92 -1.09 -9.04
C TYR A 378 14.18 0.07 -10.00
N TYR A 379 13.92 1.28 -9.51
CA TYR A 379 14.23 2.53 -10.22
C TYR A 379 15.18 3.37 -9.39
N ASP A 380 16.27 3.84 -9.99
CA ASP A 380 17.18 4.77 -9.31
C ASP A 380 16.67 6.22 -9.31
N SER A 381 17.45 7.14 -8.73
CA SER A 381 17.09 8.58 -8.70
C SER A 381 17.09 9.26 -10.08
N LYS A 382 17.46 8.55 -11.16
CA LYS A 382 17.35 9.00 -12.55
C LYS A 382 16.23 8.30 -13.31
N TYR A 383 15.42 7.48 -12.64
CA TYR A 383 14.39 6.61 -13.23
C TYR A 383 14.95 5.54 -14.18
N GLN A 384 16.20 5.12 -13.98
CA GLN A 384 16.72 3.96 -14.70
C GLN A 384 16.23 2.68 -14.02
N ALA A 385 15.58 1.81 -14.79
CA ALA A 385 15.02 0.56 -14.32
C ALA A 385 16.09 -0.55 -14.28
N SER A 386 16.05 -1.37 -13.23
CA SER A 386 16.76 -2.63 -13.16
C SER A 386 15.91 -3.69 -12.46
N ILE A 387 16.10 -4.95 -12.86
CA ILE A 387 15.55 -6.10 -12.14
C ILE A 387 16.58 -6.50 -11.10
N VAL A 388 16.17 -6.59 -9.85
CA VAL A 388 17.06 -6.97 -8.74
C VAL A 388 16.56 -8.25 -8.10
N GLU A 389 17.42 -9.28 -8.08
CA GLU A 389 17.16 -10.56 -7.40
C GLU A 389 17.26 -10.40 -5.88
N GLU A 390 18.26 -9.65 -5.42
CA GLU A 390 18.39 -9.28 -4.01
C GLU A 390 17.67 -7.99 -3.68
N GLU A 391 17.15 -7.91 -2.45
CA GLU A 391 16.46 -6.73 -1.94
C GLU A 391 17.27 -5.44 -2.19
N VAL A 392 16.55 -4.47 -2.77
CA VAL A 392 16.85 -3.04 -2.90
C VAL A 392 17.93 -2.53 -1.95
N PRO A 393 18.88 -1.67 -2.39
CA PRO A 393 19.97 -1.18 -1.54
C PRO A 393 19.49 -0.75 -0.14
N TYR A 394 20.24 -1.19 0.88
CA TYR A 394 20.02 -0.97 2.31
C TYR A 394 18.75 -1.64 2.87
N LYS A 395 18.77 -2.98 3.04
CA LYS A 395 17.63 -3.82 3.45
C LYS A 395 16.84 -3.31 4.68
N ASN A 396 17.52 -2.71 5.67
CA ASN A 396 16.94 -2.27 6.96
C ASN A 396 17.20 -0.80 7.36
N TYR A 397 17.83 0.01 6.50
CA TYR A 397 18.22 1.42 6.82
C TYR A 397 19.05 1.63 8.10
N LEU A 398 19.62 0.57 8.67
CA LEU A 398 20.52 0.63 9.84
C LEU A 398 21.97 1.03 9.49
N SER A 399 22.26 1.33 8.21
CA SER A 399 23.62 1.64 7.75
C SER A 399 23.96 3.12 7.85
N ILE A 400 24.98 3.47 8.64
CA ILE A 400 25.51 4.84 8.75
C ILE A 400 26.00 5.35 7.38
N ARG A 401 26.72 4.52 6.61
CA ARG A 401 27.17 4.87 5.26
C ARG A 401 25.99 5.09 4.31
N GLY A 402 24.94 4.28 4.44
CA GLY A 402 23.69 4.45 3.69
C GLY A 402 23.04 5.80 3.94
N CYS A 403 23.04 6.30 5.19
CA CYS A 403 22.49 7.60 5.54
C CYS A 403 23.11 8.76 4.73
N PHE A 404 24.44 8.75 4.51
CA PHE A 404 25.11 9.76 3.69
C PHE A 404 24.68 9.69 2.22
N THR A 405 24.65 8.49 1.63
CA THR A 405 24.20 8.28 0.25
C THR A 405 22.75 8.71 0.05
N MET A 406 21.87 8.36 0.98
CA MET A 406 20.46 8.74 0.95
C MET A 406 20.30 10.26 1.01
N ARG A 407 21.02 10.97 1.88
CA ARG A 407 21.00 12.44 1.95
C ARG A 407 21.51 13.09 0.66
N LYS A 408 22.58 12.56 0.07
CA LYS A 408 23.08 13.04 -1.22
C LYS A 408 22.01 12.90 -2.32
N ASN A 409 21.29 11.78 -2.35
CA ASN A 409 20.19 11.58 -3.29
C ASN A 409 19.01 12.52 -3.00
N ALA A 410 18.66 12.77 -1.74
CA ALA A 410 17.61 13.73 -1.40
C ALA A 410 17.95 15.16 -1.88
N ILE A 411 19.21 15.59 -1.73
CA ILE A 411 19.69 16.88 -2.28
C ILE A 411 19.58 16.87 -3.80
N TYR A 412 20.01 15.79 -4.46
CA TYR A 412 19.92 15.66 -5.90
C TYR A 412 18.47 15.73 -6.40
N GLU A 413 17.54 15.00 -5.77
CA GLU A 413 16.12 15.00 -6.13
C GLU A 413 15.47 16.36 -5.91
N LEU A 414 15.84 17.07 -4.84
CA LEU A 414 15.42 18.45 -4.60
C LEU A 414 15.86 19.38 -5.73
N ILE A 415 17.12 19.29 -6.18
CA ILE A 415 17.64 20.09 -7.31
C ILE A 415 16.97 19.66 -8.62
N ARG A 416 16.78 18.35 -8.82
CA ARG A 416 16.16 17.75 -10.01
C ARG A 416 14.72 18.22 -10.18
N SER A 417 13.97 18.41 -9.10
CA SER A 417 12.56 18.86 -9.14
C SER A 417 12.34 20.10 -10.02
N PHE A 418 13.28 21.05 -10.03
CA PHE A 418 13.22 22.27 -10.85
C PHE A 418 13.54 22.07 -12.34
N ARG A 419 14.20 20.95 -12.68
CA ARG A 419 14.68 20.63 -14.04
C ARG A 419 13.84 19.57 -14.74
N MET A 420 12.95 18.89 -14.02
CA MET A 420 12.10 17.83 -14.59
C MET A 420 11.25 18.36 -15.74
N TRP A 421 10.59 19.51 -15.54
CA TRP A 421 9.69 20.08 -16.56
C TRP A 421 10.41 20.55 -17.83
N THR A 422 11.61 21.14 -17.71
CA THR A 422 12.38 21.59 -18.87
C THR A 422 12.93 20.42 -19.67
N LYS A 423 13.16 19.27 -19.02
CA LYS A 423 13.70 18.08 -19.66
C LYS A 423 12.62 17.21 -20.31
N TYR A 424 11.48 17.04 -19.65
CA TYR A 424 10.48 16.04 -20.05
C TYR A 424 9.10 16.63 -20.37
N GLY A 425 8.88 17.93 -20.19
CA GLY A 425 7.62 18.62 -20.47
C GLY A 425 6.82 19.00 -19.22
N GLU A 426 5.74 19.78 -19.41
CA GLU A 426 4.97 20.39 -18.32
C GLU A 426 4.37 19.38 -17.33
N ASP A 427 3.98 18.19 -17.81
CA ASP A 427 3.47 17.07 -17.00
C ASP A 427 4.46 16.63 -15.90
N TYR A 428 5.74 16.93 -16.03
CA TYR A 428 6.77 16.53 -15.06
C TYR A 428 7.12 17.63 -14.06
N LYS A 429 6.41 18.76 -14.11
CA LYS A 429 6.56 19.83 -13.12
C LYS A 429 6.08 19.35 -11.75
N GLU A 430 6.95 19.44 -10.76
CA GLU A 430 6.58 19.11 -9.38
C GLU A 430 5.79 20.25 -8.74
N GLY A 431 4.73 19.89 -8.02
CA GLY A 431 3.92 20.84 -7.27
C GLY A 431 4.62 21.30 -5.98
N TRP A 432 4.13 22.40 -5.39
CA TRP A 432 4.65 22.93 -4.13
C TRP A 432 4.60 21.93 -2.98
N VAL A 433 3.57 21.07 -2.93
CA VAL A 433 3.44 20.07 -1.86
C VAL A 433 4.58 19.05 -1.90
N LEU A 434 4.87 18.48 -3.08
CA LEU A 434 6.01 17.57 -3.23
C LEU A 434 7.34 18.29 -2.98
N PHE A 435 7.49 19.53 -3.43
CA PHE A 435 8.69 20.34 -3.15
C PHE A 435 8.96 20.49 -1.64
N PHE A 436 7.94 20.84 -0.84
CA PHE A 436 8.09 20.93 0.62
C PHE A 436 8.40 19.56 1.25
N LEU A 437 7.81 18.48 0.73
CA LEU A 437 8.18 17.13 1.14
C LEU A 437 9.65 16.82 0.82
N ARG A 438 10.17 17.20 -0.35
CA ARG A 438 11.59 17.02 -0.69
C ARG A 438 12.52 17.81 0.22
N ILE A 439 12.15 19.02 0.67
CA ILE A 439 12.88 19.75 1.71
C ILE A 439 12.90 18.95 3.02
N PHE A 440 11.74 18.45 3.45
CA PHE A 440 11.66 17.57 4.63
C PHE A 440 12.46 16.28 4.45
N GLY A 441 12.58 15.79 3.21
CA GLY A 441 13.45 14.69 2.80
C GLY A 441 14.92 14.88 3.13
N LEU A 442 15.40 16.11 3.34
CA LEU A 442 16.76 16.33 3.81
C LEU A 442 16.96 15.80 5.24
N LEU A 443 15.90 15.74 6.05
CA LEU A 443 15.88 15.13 7.38
C LEU A 443 15.55 13.64 7.31
N VAL A 444 14.55 13.27 6.52
CA VAL A 444 14.08 11.88 6.35
C VAL A 444 14.10 11.49 4.87
N PRO A 445 15.26 11.11 4.32
CA PRO A 445 15.44 10.95 2.87
C PRO A 445 14.53 9.94 2.19
N GLY A 446 14.04 8.94 2.93
CA GLY A 446 13.19 7.90 2.33
C GLY A 446 11.72 8.22 2.24
N LEU A 447 11.28 9.39 2.73
CA LEU A 447 9.86 9.76 2.72
C LEU A 447 9.41 10.30 1.35
N PRO A 448 10.11 11.27 0.72
CA PRO A 448 9.69 11.75 -0.60
C PRO A 448 9.68 10.68 -1.69
N PRO A 449 10.68 9.78 -1.79
CA PRO A 449 10.67 8.68 -2.76
C PRO A 449 9.47 7.72 -2.64
N HIS A 450 8.80 7.68 -1.49
CA HIS A 450 7.57 6.90 -1.31
C HIS A 450 6.34 7.57 -1.94
N CYS A 451 6.45 8.79 -2.47
CA CYS A 451 5.32 9.51 -3.04
C CYS A 451 4.94 8.94 -4.42
N SER A 452 3.63 8.91 -4.71
CA SER A 452 3.09 8.38 -5.97
C SER A 452 3.66 9.06 -7.22
N GLN A 453 4.04 10.34 -7.15
CA GLN A 453 4.63 11.07 -8.29
C GLN A 453 5.87 10.38 -8.86
N ASP A 454 6.79 9.95 -7.98
CA ASP A 454 8.04 9.32 -8.41
C ASP A 454 7.77 7.94 -9.02
N TYR A 455 6.76 7.21 -8.52
CA TYR A 455 6.29 5.97 -9.13
C TYR A 455 5.63 6.17 -10.50
N VAL A 456 4.79 7.21 -10.67
CA VAL A 456 4.23 7.58 -11.97
C VAL A 456 5.35 7.91 -12.95
N ASN A 457 6.33 8.72 -12.52
CA ASN A 457 7.49 9.06 -13.33
C ASN A 457 8.33 7.82 -13.69
N ALA A 458 8.50 6.88 -12.76
CA ALA A 458 9.19 5.62 -13.03
C ALA A 458 8.49 4.82 -14.14
N THR A 459 7.15 4.73 -14.11
CA THR A 459 6.41 4.03 -15.16
C THR A 459 6.42 4.74 -16.52
N ARG A 460 6.52 6.07 -16.56
CA ARG A 460 6.54 6.86 -17.80
C ARG A 460 7.93 7.05 -18.41
N LEU A 461 8.96 7.25 -17.59
CA LEU A 461 10.33 7.59 -18.02
C LEU A 461 11.29 6.40 -18.00
N GLY A 462 10.91 5.30 -17.37
CA GLY A 462 11.74 4.11 -17.24
C GLY A 462 12.22 3.57 -18.57
N SER A 463 13.54 3.43 -18.77
CA SER A 463 14.06 2.73 -19.96
C SER A 463 13.59 1.28 -19.95
N HIS A 464 12.80 0.88 -20.95
CA HIS A 464 12.16 -0.44 -21.03
C HIS A 464 13.07 -1.54 -21.58
N HIS A 465 14.30 -1.23 -22.00
CA HIS A 465 15.17 -2.20 -22.67
C HIS A 465 15.47 -3.45 -21.81
N HIS A 466 15.47 -3.33 -20.49
CA HIS A 466 15.62 -4.48 -19.56
C HIS A 466 14.28 -5.11 -19.14
N LEU A 467 13.16 -4.41 -19.34
CA LEU A 467 11.82 -4.96 -19.13
C LEU A 467 11.42 -5.82 -20.33
N LEU A 468 11.82 -5.48 -21.55
CA LEU A 468 11.55 -6.27 -22.76
C LEU A 468 12.11 -7.71 -22.73
N SER A 469 13.05 -8.01 -21.83
CA SER A 469 13.59 -9.37 -21.61
C SER A 469 12.85 -10.18 -20.53
N LEU A 470 11.93 -9.56 -19.79
CA LEU A 470 11.00 -10.31 -18.94
C LEU A 470 9.96 -10.97 -19.86
N PRO A 471 9.40 -12.14 -19.48
CA PRO A 471 8.35 -12.80 -20.23
C PRO A 471 7.05 -12.01 -20.08
N PHE A 472 6.99 -10.80 -20.63
CA PHE A 472 5.81 -9.96 -20.56
C PHE A 472 4.70 -10.58 -21.39
N HIS A 473 5.02 -11.16 -22.55
CA HIS A 473 4.03 -11.79 -23.41
C HIS A 473 4.76 -12.77 -24.35
N HIS A 474 4.90 -14.03 -23.95
CA HIS A 474 5.12 -15.08 -24.93
C HIS A 474 3.81 -15.85 -25.10
N ASN A 475 3.09 -15.39 -26.14
CA ASN A 475 1.95 -15.97 -26.86
C ASN A 475 0.68 -16.29 -26.08
#